data_AF-F8QGJ4-F1
#
_entry.id   AF-F8QGJ4-F1
#
_cell.length_a   1.000
_cell.length_b   1.000
_cell.length_c   1.000
_cell.angle_alpha   90.00
_cell.angle_beta   90.00
_cell.angle_gamma   90.00
#
_symmetry.space_group_name_H-M   'P 1'
#
loop_
_entity.id
_entity.type
_entity.pdbx_description
1 polymer ?
#
loop_
_entity_poly.entity_id
_entity_poly.type
_entity_poly.pdbx_seq_one_letter_code
_entity_poly.pdbx_strand_id
1 'polypeptide(L)'
;MAHSLSPECTPLKHEYDSCFNTWFQGYLEPAVAASVDSETRSAYSKQKAEEFEQKCGKIWGQYRECVQKAVKEKGLGELLEQAREENPLKEPPQPPPEVEITQSSSSST
;
A
#
# COMPACT_ATOMS: atom_id res chain seq x y z
N MET A 1 7.99 -15.95 1.48
CA MET A 1 6.95 -15.03 0.99
C MET A 1 5.78 -15.08 1.96
N ALA A 2 4.95 -14.02 2.01
CA ALA A 2 3.81 -13.97 2.91
C ALA A 2 2.62 -14.75 2.34
N HIS A 3 1.85 -15.41 3.21
CA HIS A 3 0.59 -16.05 2.85
C HIS A 3 -0.50 -15.01 2.53
N SER A 4 -1.48 -15.41 1.72
CA SER A 4 -2.66 -14.57 1.46
C SER A 4 -3.71 -14.73 2.57
N LEU A 5 -4.76 -13.90 2.54
CA LEU A 5 -5.92 -13.96 3.44
C LEU A 5 -6.64 -15.32 3.39
N SER A 6 -6.59 -15.96 2.23
CA SER A 6 -7.11 -17.31 2.01
C SER A 6 -6.03 -18.22 1.43
N PRO A 7 -5.90 -19.49 1.87
CA PRO A 7 -4.85 -20.40 1.41
C PRO A 7 -4.81 -20.58 -0.11
N GLU A 8 -5.97 -20.65 -0.76
CA GLU A 8 -6.10 -20.83 -2.21
C GLU A 8 -5.55 -19.65 -3.03
N CYS A 9 -5.49 -18.45 -2.44
CA CYS A 9 -4.92 -17.28 -3.11
C CYS A 9 -3.39 -17.17 -2.94
N THR A 10 -2.77 -18.01 -2.09
CA THR A 10 -1.34 -17.92 -1.79
C THR A 10 -0.43 -18.18 -3.00
N PRO A 11 -0.68 -19.19 -3.86
CA PRO A 11 0.15 -19.40 -5.06
C PRO A 11 0.10 -18.19 -6.01
N LEU A 12 -1.10 -17.66 -6.27
CA LEU A 12 -1.31 -16.46 -7.09
C LEU A 12 -0.60 -15.24 -6.48
N LYS A 13 -0.62 -15.09 -5.15
CA LYS A 13 0.10 -14.05 -4.44
C LYS A 13 1.61 -14.13 -4.69
N HIS A 14 2.19 -15.32 -4.58
CA HIS A 14 3.63 -15.51 -4.76
C HIS A 14 4.07 -15.17 -6.19
N GLU A 15 3.30 -15.59 -7.20
CA GLU A 15 3.55 -15.25 -8.60
C GLU A 15 3.44 -13.74 -8.84
N TYR A 16 2.38 -13.12 -8.31
CA TYR A 16 2.17 -11.67 -8.39
C TYR A 16 3.32 -10.90 -7.71
N ASP A 17 3.63 -11.23 -6.45
CA ASP A 17 4.67 -10.55 -5.66
C ASP A 17 6.03 -10.67 -6.37
N SER A 18 6.35 -11.83 -6.95
CA SER A 18 7.60 -12.01 -7.71
C SER A 18 7.66 -11.13 -8.96
N CYS A 19 6.57 -11.05 -9.73
CA CYS A 19 6.48 -10.20 -10.91
C CYS A 19 6.60 -8.72 -10.53
N PHE A 20 5.80 -8.29 -9.54
CA PHE A 20 5.79 -6.93 -9.03
C PHE A 20 7.16 -6.52 -8.51
N ASN A 21 7.82 -7.33 -7.68
CA ASN A 21 9.12 -6.98 -7.12
C ASN A 21 10.18 -6.79 -8.21
N THR A 22 10.14 -7.61 -9.27
CA THR A 22 11.06 -7.47 -10.41
C THR A 22 10.80 -6.17 -11.18
N TRP A 23 9.54 -5.84 -11.45
CA TRP A 23 9.17 -4.57 -12.08
C TRP A 23 9.53 -3.37 -11.19
N PHE A 24 9.29 -3.49 -9.88
CA PHE A 24 9.43 -2.41 -8.90
C PHE A 24 10.89 -2.00 -8.67
N GLN A 25 11.83 -2.96 -8.70
CA GLN A 25 13.26 -2.67 -8.64
C GLN A 25 13.72 -1.70 -9.74
N GLY A 26 13.15 -1.82 -10.95
CA GLY A 26 13.43 -0.90 -12.07
C GLY A 26 12.55 0.35 -12.10
N TYR A 27 11.61 0.52 -11.17
CA TYR A 27 10.66 1.63 -11.15
C TYR A 27 11.15 2.79 -10.26
N LEU A 28 11.67 2.48 -9.07
CA LEU A 28 11.84 3.45 -7.96
C LEU A 28 12.81 4.60 -8.25
N GLU A 29 14.08 4.31 -8.57
CA GLU A 29 15.07 5.38 -8.75
C GLU A 29 14.69 6.35 -9.88
N PRO A 30 14.26 5.89 -11.07
CA PRO A 30 13.87 6.82 -12.10
C PRO A 30 12.53 7.52 -11.79
N ALA A 31 11.64 6.94 -10.96
CA ALA A 31 10.44 7.63 -10.49
C ALA A 31 10.78 8.86 -9.63
N VAL A 32 11.77 8.73 -8.75
CA VAL A 32 12.27 9.83 -7.91
C VAL A 32 12.97 10.88 -8.78
N ALA A 33 13.78 10.46 -9.75
CA ALA A 33 14.41 11.40 -10.69
C ALA A 33 13.37 12.18 -11.53
N ALA A 34 12.31 11.51 -11.97
CA ALA A 34 11.23 12.10 -12.76
C ALA A 34 10.30 13.02 -11.94
N SER A 35 10.39 13.06 -10.61
CA SER A 35 9.47 13.85 -9.77
C SER A 35 9.76 15.35 -9.75
N VAL A 36 10.86 15.78 -10.36
CA VAL A 36 11.26 17.20 -10.43
C VAL A 36 10.28 18.06 -11.22
N ASP A 37 9.59 17.46 -12.19
CA ASP A 37 8.56 18.11 -12.98
C ASP A 37 7.32 17.21 -13.12
N SER A 38 6.14 17.82 -13.14
CA SER A 38 4.87 17.09 -13.11
C SER A 38 4.62 16.29 -14.40
N GLU A 39 5.07 16.80 -15.54
CA GLU A 39 4.82 16.22 -16.86
C GLU A 39 5.66 14.96 -17.08
N THR A 40 6.96 15.01 -16.79
CA THR A 40 7.87 13.86 -16.86
C THR A 40 7.46 12.79 -15.85
N ARG A 41 7.08 13.17 -14.62
CA ARG A 41 6.53 12.22 -13.65
C ARG A 41 5.30 11.50 -14.18
N SER A 42 4.38 12.23 -14.80
CA SER A 42 3.14 11.68 -15.36
C SER A 42 3.42 10.74 -16.54
N ALA A 43 4.26 11.17 -17.48
CA ALA A 43 4.66 10.39 -18.65
C ALA A 43 5.39 9.10 -18.25
N TYR A 44 6.35 9.19 -17.32
CA TYR A 44 7.08 8.04 -16.81
C TYR A 44 6.16 7.07 -16.06
N SER A 45 5.27 7.59 -15.21
CA SER A 45 4.29 6.76 -14.49
C SER A 45 3.36 6.03 -15.45
N LYS A 46 2.90 6.69 -16.53
CA LYS A 46 2.07 6.07 -17.56
C LYS A 46 2.82 4.96 -18.30
N GLN A 47 4.04 5.24 -18.76
CA GLN A 47 4.88 4.24 -19.43
C GLN A 47 5.09 3.00 -18.54
N LYS A 48 5.39 3.21 -17.25
CA LYS A 48 5.63 2.13 -16.32
C LYS A 48 4.37 1.35 -15.95
N ALA A 49 3.20 2.01 -15.93
CA ALA A 49 1.92 1.35 -15.80
C ALA A 49 1.61 0.43 -17.00
N GLU A 50 1.91 0.88 -18.23
CA GLU A 50 1.78 0.04 -19.43
C GLU A 50 2.73 -1.17 -19.39
N GLU A 51 3.98 -0.97 -18.95
CA GLU A 51 4.93 -2.07 -18.76
C GLU A 51 4.43 -3.08 -17.70
N PHE A 52 3.89 -2.58 -16.59
CA PHE A 52 3.32 -3.43 -15.53
C PHE A 52 2.14 -4.24 -16.06
N GLU A 53 1.22 -3.62 -16.81
CA GLU A 53 0.04 -4.32 -17.34
C GLU A 53 0.45 -5.46 -18.28
N GLN A 54 1.42 -5.21 -19.17
CA GLN A 54 1.93 -6.22 -20.09
C GLN A 54 2.61 -7.41 -19.38
N LYS A 55 3.33 -7.16 -18.29
CA LYS A 55 4.12 -8.19 -17.59
C LYS A 55 3.35 -8.89 -16.48
N CYS A 56 2.65 -8.13 -15.65
CA CYS A 56 2.04 -8.58 -14.41
C CYS A 56 0.51 -8.46 -14.39
N GLY A 57 -0.11 -7.73 -15.32
CA GLY A 57 -1.55 -7.40 -15.31
C GLY A 57 -2.45 -8.62 -15.20
N LYS A 58 -2.18 -9.68 -15.98
CA LYS A 58 -2.96 -10.94 -15.93
C LYS A 58 -2.87 -11.62 -14.56
N ILE A 59 -1.66 -11.74 -14.00
CA ILE A 59 -1.43 -12.41 -12.70
C ILE A 59 -2.06 -11.58 -11.57
N TRP A 60 -1.91 -10.25 -11.64
CA TRP A 60 -2.57 -9.32 -10.74
C TRP A 60 -4.09 -9.47 -10.76
N GLY A 61 -4.70 -9.53 -11.96
CA GLY A 61 -6.15 -9.73 -12.11
C GLY A 61 -6.63 -10.99 -11.39
N GLN A 62 -5.97 -12.13 -11.65
CA GLN A 62 -6.32 -13.41 -11.03
C GLN A 62 -6.17 -13.38 -9.50
N TYR A 63 -5.05 -12.84 -9.01
CA TYR A 63 -4.81 -12.71 -7.57
C TYR A 63 -5.85 -11.79 -6.91
N ARG A 64 -6.11 -10.63 -7.52
CA ARG A 64 -7.08 -9.64 -7.05
C ARG A 64 -8.48 -10.22 -6.93
N GLU A 65 -8.95 -10.94 -7.96
CA GLU A 65 -10.26 -11.60 -7.94
C GLU A 65 -10.36 -12.62 -6.80
N CYS A 66 -9.33 -13.45 -6.60
CA CYS A 66 -9.26 -14.41 -5.51
C CYS A 66 -9.37 -13.73 -4.14
N VAL A 67 -8.58 -12.69 -3.91
CA VAL A 67 -8.59 -11.96 -2.63
C VAL A 67 -9.89 -11.21 -2.41
N GLN A 68 -10.45 -10.58 -3.43
CA GLN A 68 -11.73 -9.87 -3.31
C GLN A 68 -12.87 -10.82 -2.94
N LYS A 69 -12.86 -12.05 -3.46
CA LYS A 69 -13.80 -13.09 -3.02
C LYS A 69 -13.61 -13.40 -1.52
N ALA A 70 -12.38 -13.66 -1.08
CA ALA A 70 -12.10 -13.95 0.33
C ALA A 70 -12.45 -12.79 1.29
N VAL A 71 -12.24 -11.54 0.86
CA VAL A 71 -12.64 -10.33 1.61
C VAL A 71 -14.15 -10.26 1.80
N LYS A 72 -14.93 -10.55 0.75
CA LYS A 72 -16.39 -10.60 0.81
C LYS A 72 -16.88 -11.72 1.74
N GLU A 73 -16.31 -12.92 1.62
CA GLU A 73 -16.66 -14.07 2.46
C GLU A 73 -16.37 -13.85 3.95
N LYS A 74 -15.38 -13.02 4.27
CA LYS A 74 -15.04 -12.63 5.64
C LYS A 74 -15.79 -11.40 6.16
N GLY A 75 -16.68 -10.80 5.36
CA GLY A 75 -17.45 -9.62 5.76
C GLY A 75 -16.62 -8.35 5.97
N LEU A 76 -15.43 -8.26 5.37
CA LEU A 76 -14.52 -7.12 5.54
C LEU A 76 -14.73 -6.01 4.50
N GLY A 77 -15.68 -6.20 3.56
CA GLY A 77 -15.85 -5.32 2.40
C GLY A 77 -16.09 -3.86 2.75
N GLU A 78 -17.10 -3.58 3.59
CA GLU A 78 -17.49 -2.21 3.97
C GLU A 78 -16.37 -1.48 4.73
N LEU A 79 -15.76 -2.15 5.72
CA LEU A 79 -14.66 -1.59 6.51
C LEU A 79 -13.45 -1.24 5.63
N LEU A 80 -13.11 -2.11 4.67
CA LEU A 80 -12.00 -1.86 3.76
C LEU A 80 -12.32 -0.75 2.76
N GLU A 81 -13.57 -0.63 2.31
CA GLU A 81 -13.99 0.46 1.42
C GLU A 81 -13.91 1.81 2.14
N GLN A 82 -14.46 1.90 3.36
CA GLN A 82 -14.35 3.10 4.18
C GLN A 82 -12.89 3.51 4.38
N ALA A 83 -12.04 2.57 4.79
CA ALA A 83 -10.62 2.85 5.03
C ALA A 83 -9.85 3.26 3.76
N ARG A 84 -10.32 2.90 2.56
CA ARG A 84 -9.69 3.29 1.29
C ARG A 84 -10.08 4.70 0.84
N GLU A 85 -11.24 5.19 1.26
CA GLU A 85 -11.69 6.56 1.02
C GLU A 85 -11.03 7.57 1.99
N GLU A 86 -10.57 7.08 3.14
CA GLU A 86 -9.76 7.88 4.07
C GLU A 86 -8.43 8.26 3.39
N ASN A 87 -8.11 9.57 3.41
CA ASN A 87 -6.82 10.09 2.91
C ASN A 87 -6.00 10.62 4.09
N PRO A 88 -5.38 9.73 4.90
CA PRO A 88 -4.76 10.08 6.18
C PRO A 88 -3.51 10.97 6.04
N LEU A 89 -2.96 11.13 4.83
CA LEU A 89 -1.73 11.90 4.60
C LEU A 89 -2.01 13.36 4.21
N LYS A 90 -3.27 13.82 4.24
CA LYS A 90 -3.62 15.24 4.03
C LYS A 90 -3.15 16.14 5.18
N GLU A 91 -3.18 15.62 6.40
CA GLU A 91 -2.77 16.34 7.59
C GLU A 91 -1.55 15.62 8.19
N PRO A 92 -0.50 16.34 8.60
CA PRO A 92 0.61 15.73 9.31
C PRO A 92 0.08 15.08 10.60
N PRO A 93 0.63 13.92 11.02
CA PRO A 93 0.19 13.25 12.23
C PRO A 93 0.27 14.21 13.41
N GLN A 94 -0.82 14.29 14.19
CA GLN A 94 -0.84 15.10 15.39
C GLN A 94 0.28 14.60 16.32
N PRO A 95 1.07 15.50 16.94
CA PRO A 95 2.06 15.09 17.92
C PRO A 95 1.36 14.29 19.03
N PRO A 96 2.01 13.25 19.57
CA PRO A 96 1.44 12.47 20.65
C PRO A 96 1.01 13.39 21.81
N PRO A 97 -0.10 13.09 22.50
CA PRO A 97 -0.54 13.92 23.61
C PRO A 97 0.59 14.02 24.63
N GLU A 98 0.99 15.25 24.92
CA GLU A 98 1.98 15.53 25.96
C GLU A 98 1.42 14.97 27.27
N VAL A 99 2.06 13.92 27.77
CA VAL A 99 1.75 13.37 29.09
C VAL A 99 2.07 14.48 30.07
N GLU A 100 1.05 15.21 30.52
CA GLU A 100 1.15 16.21 31.57
C GLU A 100 1.51 15.44 32.85
N ILE A 101 2.82 15.24 33.06
CA ILE A 101 3.37 14.79 34.33
C ILE A 101 3.13 15.94 35.29
N THR A 102 1.95 15.92 35.90
CA THR A 102 1.63 16.72 37.09
C THR A 102 2.68 16.36 38.13
N GLN A 103 3.68 17.22 38.25
CA GLN A 103 4.67 17.15 39.31
C GLN A 103 3.92 17.29 40.63
N SER A 104 3.69 16.15 41.27
CA SER A 104 3.42 16.08 42.70
C SER A 104 4.70 16.48 43.43
N SER A 105 4.95 17.79 43.51
CA SER A 105 5.93 18.34 44.43
C SER A 105 5.35 18.32 45.83
N SER A 106 5.42 17.16 46.46
CA SER A 106 5.38 17.04 47.92
C SER A 106 6.73 17.53 48.47
N SER A 107 6.88 18.83 48.73
CA SER A 107 7.97 19.33 49.58
C SER A 107 7.64 19.05 51.03
N SER A 108 8.28 18.01 51.58
CA SER A 108 8.47 17.83 53.02
C SER A 108 9.72 18.56 53.48
N THR A 109 9.68 19.04 54.72
CA THR A 109 10.70 19.72 55.55
C THR A 109 10.76 21.25 55.42
#